data_AF-A0A4V2A8Z2-F1
#
_entry.id   AF-A0A4V2A8Z2-F1
#
_cell.length_a   1.000
_cell.length_b   1.000
_cell.length_c   1.000
_cell.angle_alpha   90.00
_cell.angle_beta   90.00
_cell.angle_gamma   90.00
#
_symmetry.space_group_name_H-M   'P 1'
#
loop_
_entity.id
_entity.type
_entity.pdbx_description
1 polymer ?
#
loop_
_entity_poly.entity_id
_entity_poly.type
_entity_poly.pdbx_seq_one_letter_code
_entity_poly.pdbx_strand_id
1 'polypeptide(L)'
;MNAAQGEQPFGKQSLNQKALQFAEPDAQNFKKPVQPLAVLYNRKANVAAIILYCIVGGLSLLLLISSGGRPASLIIVFLNLAILAIIIFYRMAAKRKSIVSFDANGITCADGRQLLWTNFKGKHIRLRRTQSGLQRIWRIEFIFSEGGEAWLIPLRLKNYEEVLSVVKVLPEAVVKK
;
A
#
# COMPACT_ATOMS: atom_id res chain seq x y z
N MET A 1 -53.35 -50.44 -16.22
CA MET A 1 -53.16 -49.01 -16.56
C MET A 1 -53.06 -48.24 -15.24
N ASN A 2 -51.93 -48.31 -14.53
CA ASN A 2 -50.67 -47.53 -14.64
C ASN A 2 -50.85 -46.01 -14.56
N ALA A 3 -50.54 -45.43 -13.40
CA ALA A 3 -49.59 -44.31 -13.25
C ALA A 3 -49.49 -43.90 -11.76
N ALA A 4 -48.44 -44.36 -11.07
CA ALA A 4 -47.99 -43.77 -9.82
C ALA A 4 -46.86 -42.78 -10.16
N GLN A 5 -47.07 -41.49 -9.88
CA GLN A 5 -46.04 -40.45 -9.99
C GLN A 5 -45.23 -40.42 -8.69
N GLY A 6 -43.95 -40.78 -8.79
CA GLY A 6 -42.96 -40.56 -7.74
C GLY A 6 -42.36 -39.17 -7.86
N GLU A 7 -42.52 -38.35 -6.82
CA GLU A 7 -41.78 -37.10 -6.65
C GLU A 7 -40.35 -37.41 -6.19
N GLN A 8 -39.35 -36.94 -6.96
CA GLN A 8 -37.95 -36.94 -6.53
C GLN A 8 -37.65 -35.67 -5.74
N PRO A 9 -37.00 -35.77 -4.56
CA PRO A 9 -36.57 -34.59 -3.83
C PRO A 9 -35.33 -33.98 -4.50
N PHE A 10 -35.48 -32.74 -4.98
CA PHE A 10 -34.40 -31.90 -5.48
C PHE A 10 -33.33 -31.72 -4.38
N GLY A 11 -32.14 -32.26 -4.63
CA GLY A 11 -31.01 -32.21 -3.73
C GLY A 11 -30.62 -30.77 -3.41
N LYS A 12 -30.75 -30.40 -2.13
CA LYS A 12 -30.07 -29.25 -1.52
C LYS A 12 -28.57 -29.54 -1.43
N GLN A 13 -27.89 -29.62 -2.57
CA GLN A 13 -26.43 -29.57 -2.58
C GLN A 13 -25.99 -28.19 -2.13
N SER A 14 -25.19 -28.20 -1.06
CA SER A 14 -24.85 -27.06 -0.23
C SER A 14 -24.20 -25.92 -1.00
N LEU A 15 -24.83 -24.74 -0.97
CA LEU A 15 -24.22 -23.45 -1.34
C LEU A 15 -22.91 -23.18 -0.56
N ASN A 16 -22.71 -23.84 0.58
CA ASN A 16 -21.48 -23.73 1.38
C ASN A 16 -20.25 -24.42 0.76
N GLN A 17 -20.41 -25.42 -0.12
CA GLN A 17 -19.26 -26.05 -0.77
C GLN A 17 -18.71 -25.23 -1.93
N LYS A 18 -19.55 -24.47 -2.64
CA LYS A 18 -19.10 -23.56 -3.72
C LYS A 18 -18.31 -22.36 -3.20
N ALA A 19 -18.57 -21.90 -1.97
CA ALA A 19 -17.83 -20.77 -1.39
C ALA A 19 -16.40 -21.15 -0.93
N LEU A 20 -16.15 -22.43 -0.64
CA LEU A 20 -14.83 -22.93 -0.23
C LEU A 20 -13.91 -23.28 -1.41
N GLN A 21 -14.44 -23.43 -2.62
CA GLN A 21 -13.64 -23.70 -3.83
C GLN A 21 -13.01 -22.44 -4.46
N PHE A 22 -13.35 -21.23 -4.00
CA PHE A 22 -12.74 -19.98 -4.48
C PHE A 22 -11.54 -19.51 -3.64
N ALA A 23 -11.08 -20.32 -2.67
CA ALA A 23 -10.08 -19.89 -1.67
C ALA A 23 -8.67 -20.46 -1.87
N GLU A 24 -8.40 -21.23 -2.93
CA GLU A 24 -7.04 -21.58 -3.33
C GLU A 24 -6.70 -20.83 -4.62
N PRO A 25 -6.13 -19.62 -4.55
CA PRO A 25 -5.52 -19.03 -5.73
C PRO A 25 -4.44 -19.99 -6.23
N ASP A 26 -4.53 -20.42 -7.48
CA ASP A 26 -3.58 -21.32 -8.16
C ASP A 26 -2.13 -20.90 -7.90
N ALA A 27 -1.54 -21.44 -6.83
CA ALA A 27 -0.17 -21.14 -6.41
C ALA A 27 0.83 -21.56 -7.52
N GLN A 28 0.42 -22.41 -8.45
CA GLN A 28 1.21 -22.84 -9.59
C GLN A 28 1.41 -21.75 -10.65
N ASN A 29 0.53 -20.74 -10.75
CA ASN A 29 0.72 -19.62 -11.68
C ASN A 29 1.74 -18.57 -11.16
N PHE A 30 2.17 -18.67 -9.90
CA PHE A 30 3.22 -17.83 -9.31
C PHE A 30 4.64 -18.38 -9.48
N LYS A 31 4.85 -19.42 -10.31
CA LYS A 31 6.19 -19.95 -10.64
C LYS A 31 7.08 -18.99 -11.44
N LYS A 32 6.59 -17.83 -11.86
CA LYS A 32 7.45 -16.81 -12.49
C LYS A 32 8.39 -16.21 -11.44
N PRO A 33 9.71 -16.18 -11.71
CA PRO A 33 10.71 -15.83 -10.72
C PRO A 33 10.49 -14.42 -10.16
N VAL A 34 10.79 -14.30 -8.86
CA VAL A 34 10.95 -13.09 -8.06
C VAL A 34 11.31 -11.89 -8.94
N GLN A 35 10.34 -11.03 -9.25
CA GLN A 35 10.65 -9.78 -9.92
C GLN A 35 11.03 -8.76 -8.85
N PRO A 36 12.32 -8.37 -8.75
CA PRO A 36 12.66 -7.21 -7.94
C PRO A 36 11.89 -6.02 -8.51
N LEU A 37 11.13 -5.32 -7.66
CA LEU A 37 10.47 -4.11 -8.11
C LEU A 37 11.58 -3.11 -8.45
N ALA A 38 11.64 -2.70 -9.71
CA ALA A 38 12.57 -1.69 -10.15
C ALA A 38 12.04 -0.33 -9.64
N VAL A 39 12.26 -0.07 -8.35
CA VAL A 39 11.77 1.14 -7.71
C VAL A 39 12.51 2.34 -8.29
N LEU A 40 11.77 3.24 -8.95
CA LEU A 40 12.21 4.59 -9.26
C LEU A 40 12.47 5.33 -7.95
N TYR A 41 13.72 5.28 -7.50
CA TYR A 41 14.19 6.20 -6.49
C TYR A 41 14.18 7.61 -7.09
N ASN A 42 13.13 8.38 -6.82
CA ASN A 42 13.07 9.78 -7.23
C ASN A 42 14.04 10.60 -6.38
N ARG A 43 15.32 10.55 -6.75
CA ARG A 43 16.43 11.27 -6.09
C ARG A 43 16.10 12.77 -6.00
N LYS A 44 15.46 13.35 -7.03
CA LYS A 44 15.07 14.77 -7.06
C LYS A 44 14.09 15.11 -5.94
N ALA A 45 13.05 14.30 -5.73
CA ALA A 45 12.07 14.54 -4.67
C ALA A 45 12.68 14.42 -3.27
N ASN A 46 13.60 13.46 -3.07
CA ASN A 46 14.27 13.31 -1.78
C ASN A 46 15.25 14.46 -1.51
N VAL A 47 16.02 14.90 -2.52
CA VAL A 47 16.91 16.06 -2.42
C VAL A 47 16.12 17.34 -2.17
N ALA A 48 15.03 17.57 -2.89
CA ALA A 48 14.17 18.74 -2.67
C ALA A 48 13.61 18.78 -1.25
N ALA A 49 13.18 17.63 -0.70
CA ALA A 49 12.72 17.55 0.67
C ALA A 49 13.84 17.87 1.68
N ILE A 50 15.06 17.39 1.46
CA ILE A 50 16.21 17.72 2.31
C ILE A 50 16.49 19.23 2.28
N ILE A 51 16.54 19.83 1.08
CA ILE A 51 16.75 21.28 0.92
C ILE A 51 15.67 22.06 1.68
N LEU A 52 14.40 21.67 1.55
CA LEU A 52 13.30 22.32 2.27
C LEU A 52 13.48 22.22 3.80
N TYR A 53 13.89 21.05 4.31
CA TYR A 53 14.15 20.86 5.74
C TYR A 53 15.31 21.72 6.22
N CYS A 54 16.38 21.84 5.43
CA CYS A 54 17.50 22.72 5.73
C CYS A 54 17.08 24.20 5.75
N ILE A 55 16.24 24.64 4.82
CA ILE A 55 15.73 26.01 4.77
C ILE A 55 14.86 26.30 5.98
N VAL A 56 13.87 25.45 6.28
CA VAL A 56 12.96 25.65 7.41
C VAL A 56 13.72 25.60 8.74
N GLY A 57 14.62 24.64 8.91
CA GLY A 57 15.46 24.51 10.09
C GLY A 57 16.43 25.70 10.25
N GLY A 58 17.09 26.10 9.15
CA GLY A 58 18.01 27.23 9.13
C GLY A 58 17.33 28.56 9.42
N LEU A 59 16.16 28.82 8.82
CA LEU A 59 15.36 30.02 9.11
C LEU A 59 14.87 30.03 10.56
N SER A 60 14.50 28.88 11.11
CA SER A 60 14.10 28.77 12.52
C SER A 60 15.27 29.09 13.45
N LEU A 61 16.48 28.60 13.14
CA LEU A 61 17.68 28.91 13.91
C LEU A 61 18.07 30.39 13.80
N LEU A 62 18.03 30.97 12.60
CA LEU A 62 18.28 32.39 12.38
C LEU A 62 17.31 33.27 13.16
N LEU A 63 16.02 32.91 13.16
CA LEU A 63 14.99 33.62 13.91
C LEU A 63 15.24 33.59 15.42
N LEU A 64 15.73 32.47 15.95
CA LEU A 64 16.09 32.33 17.35
C LEU A 64 17.28 33.23 17.74
N ILE A 65 18.29 33.30 16.87
CA ILE A 65 19.47 34.13 17.08
C ILE A 65 19.08 35.61 16.97
N SER A 66 18.32 36.00 15.95
CA SER A 66 17.94 37.40 15.71
C SER A 66 17.02 37.96 16.78
N SER A 67 16.20 37.12 17.41
CA SER A 67 15.29 37.53 18.47
C SER A 67 15.94 37.58 19.86
N GLY A 68 17.20 37.14 20.00
CA GLY A 68 17.87 37.01 21.28
C GLY A 68 17.22 36.00 22.22
N GLY A 69 16.59 34.95 21.69
CA GLY A 69 15.99 33.88 22.50
C GLY A 69 14.70 34.29 23.24
N ARG A 70 13.98 35.31 22.77
CA ARG A 70 12.69 35.70 23.36
C ARG A 70 11.70 34.52 23.40
N PRO A 71 10.80 34.45 24.41
CA PRO A 71 9.85 33.34 24.54
C PRO A 71 8.99 33.12 23.29
N ALA A 72 8.54 34.21 22.65
CA ALA A 72 7.73 34.14 21.44
C ALA A 72 8.46 33.44 20.27
N SER A 73 9.76 33.72 20.08
CA SER A 73 10.56 33.05 19.04
C SER A 73 10.81 31.58 19.34
N LEU A 74 10.99 31.21 20.61
CA LEU A 74 11.16 29.81 21.02
C LEU A 74 9.91 28.99 20.67
N ILE A 75 8.72 29.54 20.93
CA ILE A 75 7.44 28.88 20.59
C ILE A 75 7.35 28.64 19.07
N ILE A 76 7.66 29.64 18.26
CA ILE A 76 7.61 29.53 16.78
C ILE A 76 8.58 28.46 16.28
N VAL A 77 9.82 28.45 16.79
CA VAL A 77 10.82 27.46 16.42
C VAL A 77 10.37 26.05 16.81
N PHE A 78 9.85 25.88 18.02
CA PHE A 78 9.37 24.59 18.49
C PHE A 78 8.20 24.07 17.63
N LEU A 79 7.26 24.96 17.27
CA LEU A 79 6.14 24.61 16.39
C LEU A 79 6.62 24.15 15.01
N ASN A 80 7.58 24.86 14.42
CA ASN A 80 8.17 24.48 13.12
C ASN A 80 8.88 23.12 13.20
N LEU A 81 9.65 22.87 14.26
CA LEU A 81 10.31 21.58 14.48
C LEU A 81 9.31 20.45 14.71
N ALA A 82 8.22 20.71 15.44
CA ALA A 82 7.15 19.74 15.66
C ALA A 82 6.46 19.36 14.34
N ILE A 83 6.11 20.34 13.50
CA ILE A 83 5.54 20.09 12.16
C ILE A 83 6.52 19.28 11.31
N LEU A 84 7.80 19.64 11.32
CA LEU A 84 8.84 18.91 10.58
C LEU A 84 8.93 17.45 11.06
N ALA A 85 8.95 17.21 12.37
CA ALA A 85 8.99 15.89 12.96
C ALA A 85 7.77 15.05 12.53
N ILE A 86 6.58 15.64 12.53
CA ILE A 86 5.34 15.00 12.05
C ILE A 86 5.48 14.58 10.58
N ILE A 87 5.95 15.48 9.71
CA ILE A 87 6.14 15.17 8.28
C ILE A 87 7.14 14.02 8.08
N ILE A 88 8.27 14.05 8.79
CA ILE A 88 9.29 12.99 8.74
C ILE A 88 8.71 11.67 9.23
N PHE A 89 7.96 11.69 10.33
CA PHE A 89 7.29 10.51 10.89
C PHE A 89 6.35 9.87 9.86
N TYR A 90 5.45 10.65 9.25
CA TYR A 90 4.55 10.13 8.21
C TYR A 90 5.30 9.57 7.01
N ARG A 91 6.38 10.22 6.58
CA ARG A 91 7.22 9.75 5.47
C ARG A 91 7.91 8.44 5.79
N MET A 92 8.42 8.28 7.01
CA MET A 92 9.01 7.03 7.49
C MET A 92 7.96 5.93 7.58
N ALA A 93 6.79 6.22 8.17
CA ALA A 93 5.68 5.27 8.26
C ALA A 93 5.23 4.79 6.87
N ALA A 94 5.12 5.71 5.91
CA ALA A 94 4.80 5.39 4.52
C ALA A 94 5.90 4.55 3.84
N LYS A 95 7.18 4.85 4.13
CA LYS A 95 8.30 4.05 3.60
C LYS A 95 8.25 2.62 4.13
N ARG A 96 7.99 2.42 5.42
CA ARG A 96 7.89 1.08 6.04
C ARG A 96 6.84 0.20 5.37
N LYS A 97 5.71 0.79 4.95
CA LYS A 97 4.65 0.06 4.23
C LYS A 97 4.96 -0.16 2.75
N SER A 98 5.99 0.46 2.18
CA SER A 98 6.29 0.33 0.74
C SER A 98 6.78 -1.06 0.40
N ILE A 99 6.26 -1.62 -0.68
CA ILE A 99 6.73 -2.91 -1.21
C ILE A 99 8.09 -2.73 -1.90
N VAL A 100 9.00 -3.67 -1.66
CA VAL A 100 10.32 -3.76 -2.32
C VAL A 100 10.38 -4.93 -3.30
N SER A 101 9.79 -6.07 -2.96
CA SER A 101 9.79 -7.25 -3.83
C SER A 101 8.55 -8.10 -3.64
N PHE A 102 8.20 -8.82 -4.70
CA PHE A 102 7.24 -9.91 -4.68
C PHE A 102 7.98 -11.24 -4.82
N ASP A 103 7.66 -12.19 -3.97
CA ASP A 103 8.19 -13.55 -3.96
C ASP A 103 7.02 -14.56 -3.98
N ALA A 104 7.31 -15.82 -4.29
CA ALA A 104 6.36 -16.93 -4.23
C ALA A 104 5.75 -17.10 -2.83
N ASN A 105 6.48 -16.71 -1.78
CA ASN A 105 5.99 -16.80 -0.40
C ASN A 105 5.14 -15.60 0.02
N GLY A 106 5.36 -14.42 -0.57
CA GLY A 106 4.73 -13.20 -0.11
C GLY A 106 5.28 -11.91 -0.68
N ILE A 107 5.08 -10.84 0.08
CA ILE A 107 5.52 -9.48 -0.20
C ILE A 107 6.58 -9.08 0.81
N THR A 108 7.72 -8.56 0.36
CA THR A 108 8.73 -7.96 1.25
C THR A 108 8.58 -6.44 1.26
N CYS A 109 8.40 -5.89 2.45
CA CYS A 109 8.31 -4.45 2.69
C CYS A 109 9.70 -3.81 2.85
N ALA A 110 9.78 -2.49 2.73
CA ALA A 110 11.04 -1.75 2.82
C ALA A 110 11.63 -1.69 4.22
N ASP A 111 10.89 -2.11 5.24
CA ASP A 111 11.39 -2.32 6.60
C ASP A 111 11.90 -3.74 6.85
N GLY A 112 11.94 -4.59 5.81
CA GLY A 112 12.41 -5.97 5.88
C GLY A 112 11.34 -6.97 6.33
N ARG A 113 10.14 -6.53 6.71
CA ARG A 113 9.05 -7.45 7.05
C ARG A 113 8.57 -8.19 5.81
N GLN A 114 8.32 -9.48 5.96
CA GLN A 114 7.73 -10.33 4.94
C GLN A 114 6.26 -10.61 5.29
N LEU A 115 5.36 -10.33 4.35
CA LEU A 115 3.92 -10.55 4.48
C LEU A 115 3.54 -11.72 3.58
N LEU A 116 3.18 -12.85 4.18
CA LEU A 116 2.92 -14.10 3.47
C LEU A 116 1.59 -14.08 2.71
N TRP A 117 1.55 -14.70 1.54
CA TRP A 117 0.33 -14.82 0.74
C TRP A 117 -0.78 -15.60 1.44
N THR A 118 -0.44 -16.55 2.31
CA THR A 118 -1.39 -17.30 3.15
C THR A 118 -2.24 -16.37 4.03
N ASN A 119 -1.69 -15.22 4.41
CA ASN A 119 -2.35 -14.21 5.22
C ASN A 119 -3.04 -13.13 4.37
N PHE A 120 -2.99 -13.21 3.04
CA PHE A 120 -3.54 -12.19 2.16
C PHE A 120 -5.07 -12.19 2.18
N LYS A 121 -5.67 -11.03 2.43
CA LYS A 121 -7.13 -10.82 2.47
C LYS A 121 -7.67 -10.14 1.23
N GLY A 122 -6.81 -9.46 0.49
CA GLY A 122 -7.17 -8.79 -0.75
C GLY A 122 -6.45 -7.48 -0.95
N LYS A 123 -6.70 -6.86 -2.11
CA LYS A 123 -6.15 -5.55 -2.47
C LYS A 123 -7.23 -4.47 -2.53
N HIS A 124 -6.84 -3.23 -2.31
CA HIS A 124 -7.67 -2.05 -2.51
C HIS A 124 -6.93 -1.05 -3.40
N ILE A 125 -7.57 -0.64 -4.50
CA ILE A 125 -7.00 0.30 -5.46
C ILE A 125 -7.53 1.70 -5.14
N ARG A 126 -6.64 2.58 -4.68
CA ARG A 126 -6.94 4.00 -4.45
C ARG A 126 -6.72 4.78 -5.73
N LEU A 127 -7.79 5.36 -6.25
CA LEU A 127 -7.76 6.28 -7.38
C LEU A 127 -7.66 7.72 -6.88
N ARG A 128 -6.90 8.55 -7.59
CA ARG A 128 -6.87 10.01 -7.37
C ARG A 128 -7.35 10.70 -8.64
N ARG A 129 -8.26 11.65 -8.46
CA ARG A 129 -8.69 12.54 -9.54
C ARG A 129 -7.63 13.62 -9.75
N THR A 130 -7.19 13.75 -10.99
CA THR A 130 -6.25 14.80 -11.42
C THR A 130 -7.01 16.11 -11.68
N GLN A 131 -6.28 17.22 -11.82
CA GLN A 131 -6.88 18.53 -12.14
C GLN A 131 -7.63 18.51 -13.48
N SER A 132 -7.24 17.66 -14.44
CA SER A 132 -7.94 17.48 -15.71
C SER A 132 -9.17 16.57 -15.61
N GLY A 133 -9.55 16.13 -14.40
CA GLY A 133 -10.69 15.24 -14.18
C GLY A 133 -10.40 13.76 -14.39
N LEU A 134 -9.26 13.39 -14.97
CA LEU A 134 -8.86 11.99 -15.19
C LEU A 134 -8.56 11.30 -13.86
N GLN A 135 -9.04 10.07 -13.70
CA GLN A 135 -8.70 9.21 -12.56
C GLN A 135 -7.42 8.45 -12.87
N ARG A 136 -6.45 8.49 -11.95
CA ARG A 136 -5.22 7.70 -12.02
C ARG A 136 -5.06 6.88 -10.75
N ILE A 137 -4.48 5.68 -10.88
CA ILE A 137 -4.14 4.86 -9.74
C ILE A 137 -3.06 5.59 -8.94
N TRP A 138 -3.41 5.94 -7.71
CA TRP A 138 -2.51 6.63 -6.78
C TRP A 138 -1.69 5.63 -5.97
N ARG A 139 -2.37 4.59 -5.48
CA ARG A 139 -1.78 3.58 -4.59
C ARG A 139 -2.61 2.30 -4.64
N ILE A 140 -1.95 1.16 -4.52
CA ILE A 140 -2.59 -0.13 -4.30
C ILE A 140 -2.20 -0.58 -2.89
N GLU A 141 -3.21 -0.86 -2.07
CA GLU A 141 -3.09 -1.26 -0.67
C GLU A 141 -3.37 -2.77 -0.57
N PHE A 142 -2.41 -3.55 -0.10
CA PHE A 142 -2.53 -4.99 0.14
C PHE A 142 -2.82 -5.19 1.62
N ILE A 143 -3.88 -5.93 1.91
CA ILE A 143 -4.39 -6.15 3.27
C ILE A 143 -4.13 -7.61 3.66
N PHE A 144 -3.61 -7.81 4.87
CA PHE A 144 -3.32 -9.12 5.44
C PHE A 144 -4.05 -9.34 6.77
N SER A 145 -4.31 -10.60 7.14
CA SER A 145 -5.10 -11.02 8.31
C SER A 145 -4.61 -10.47 9.66
N GLU A 146 -3.30 -10.30 9.81
CA GLU A 146 -2.66 -9.89 11.08
C GLU A 146 -2.49 -8.35 11.20
N GLY A 147 -3.32 -7.58 10.48
CA GLY A 147 -3.17 -6.12 10.41
C GLY A 147 -1.96 -5.65 9.59
N GLY A 148 -1.38 -6.58 8.81
CA GLY A 148 -0.34 -6.27 7.84
C GLY A 148 -0.89 -5.45 6.68
N GLU A 149 -0.23 -4.34 6.36
CA GLU A 149 -0.54 -3.52 5.20
C GLU A 149 0.72 -3.27 4.38
N ALA A 150 0.62 -3.48 3.07
CA ALA A 150 1.67 -3.15 2.12
C ALA A 150 1.15 -2.21 1.02
N TRP A 151 1.99 -1.28 0.59
CA TRP A 151 1.63 -0.23 -0.35
C TRP A 151 2.49 -0.32 -1.60
N LEU A 152 1.82 -0.41 -2.74
CA LEU A 152 2.43 -0.23 -4.05
C LEU A 152 2.08 1.16 -4.57
N ILE A 153 3.09 1.95 -4.91
CA ILE A 153 2.92 3.29 -5.46
C ILE A 153 3.36 3.25 -6.92
N PRO A 154 2.44 3.27 -7.90
CA PRO A 154 2.76 3.15 -9.33
C PRO A 154 3.85 4.11 -9.81
N LEU A 155 3.78 5.36 -9.36
CA LEU A 155 4.74 6.42 -9.70
C LEU A 155 6.19 6.11 -9.30
N ARG A 156 6.40 5.10 -8.46
CA ARG A 156 7.71 4.67 -7.99
C ARG A 156 8.20 3.41 -8.68
N LEU A 157 7.57 2.90 -9.73
CA LEU A 157 7.96 1.64 -10.38
C LEU A 157 8.34 1.86 -11.84
N LYS A 158 9.49 1.35 -12.26
CA LYS A 158 9.88 1.31 -13.68
C LYS A 158 9.10 0.24 -14.43
N ASN A 159 8.97 -0.95 -13.83
CA ASN A 159 8.27 -2.10 -14.38
C ASN A 159 6.79 -2.13 -13.95
N TYR A 160 6.13 -0.97 -13.89
CA TYR A 160 4.77 -0.87 -13.37
C TYR A 160 3.78 -1.76 -14.13
N GLU A 161 3.85 -1.82 -15.46
CA GLU A 161 2.91 -2.62 -16.27
C GLU A 161 3.03 -4.13 -15.99
N GLU A 162 4.25 -4.64 -15.83
CA GLU A 162 4.49 -6.04 -15.46
C GLU A 162 3.90 -6.35 -14.08
N VAL A 163 4.17 -5.49 -13.10
CA VAL A 163 3.66 -5.65 -11.74
C VAL A 163 2.14 -5.53 -11.73
N LEU A 164 1.58 -4.61 -12.50
CA LEU A 164 0.14 -4.43 -12.61
C LEU A 164 -0.55 -5.67 -13.18
N SER A 165 0.08 -6.37 -14.12
CA SER A 165 -0.45 -7.62 -14.67
C SER A 165 -0.63 -8.69 -13.58
N VAL A 166 0.37 -8.84 -12.70
CA VAL A 166 0.32 -9.75 -11.54
C VAL A 166 -0.74 -9.28 -10.55
N VAL A 167 -0.74 -7.98 -10.23
CA VAL A 167 -1.66 -7.41 -9.25
C VAL A 167 -3.10 -7.50 -9.70
N LYS A 168 -3.42 -7.42 -11.00
CA LYS A 168 -4.79 -7.53 -11.54
C LYS A 168 -5.44 -8.87 -11.22
N VAL A 169 -4.67 -9.97 -11.21
CA VAL A 169 -5.18 -11.33 -10.95
C VAL A 169 -5.51 -11.56 -9.47
N LEU A 170 -4.93 -10.79 -8.55
CA LEU A 170 -5.17 -10.94 -7.12
C LEU A 170 -6.60 -10.54 -6.71
N PRO A 171 -7.22 -11.22 -5.73
CA PRO A 171 -8.56 -10.89 -5.25
C PRO A 171 -8.64 -9.47 -4.68
N GLU A 172 -9.78 -8.81 -4.90
CA GLU A 172 -10.11 -7.54 -4.27
C GLU A 172 -10.51 -7.76 -2.81
N ALA A 173 -10.10 -6.86 -1.93
CA ALA A 173 -10.52 -6.91 -0.54
C ALA A 173 -12.03 -6.63 -0.44
N VAL A 174 -12.76 -7.49 0.25
CA VAL A 174 -14.18 -7.27 0.55
C VAL A 174 -14.28 -6.09 1.52
N VAL A 175 -14.57 -4.91 0.98
CA VAL A 175 -14.88 -3.72 1.78
C VAL A 175 -16.24 -3.98 2.43
N LYS A 176 -16.25 -4.35 3.72
CA LYS A 176 -17.47 -4.24 4.53
C LYS A 176 -17.78 -2.75 4.65
N LYS A 177 -18.73 -2.29 3.83
CA LYS A 177 -19.32 -0.96 3.93
C LYS A 177 -20.14 -0.83 5.20
#